data_AF-A0AAQ3K9Z1-F1
#
_entry.id   AF-A0AAQ3K9Z1-F1
#
_cell.length_a   1.000
_cell.length_b   1.000
_cell.length_c   1.000
_cell.angle_alpha   90.00
_cell.angle_beta   90.00
_cell.angle_gamma   90.00
#
_symmetry.space_group_name_H-M   'P 1'
#
loop_
_entity.id
_entity.type
_entity.pdbx_description
1 polymer ?
#
loop_
_entity_poly.entity_id
_entity_poly.type
_entity_poly.pdbx_seq_one_letter_code
_entity_poly.pdbx_strand_id
1 'polypeptide(L)'
;MGETVVVGNYSFDQETVRQSLAKMIILHEYPISIVEHIGFKQFCNAMQPLFKVISRNTVKSDILKIYDGERSKIMRLLSKNQSRVSITTDMWTSSNENKGYMAVTTHYTDDSWTLQSRLMS
;
A
#
# COMPACT_ATOMS: atom_id res chain seq x y z
N MET A 1 12.74 9.68 -33.41
CA MET A 1 11.52 8.88 -33.67
C MET A 1 11.74 7.52 -33.02
N GLY A 2 10.84 7.06 -32.16
CA GLY A 2 11.02 5.80 -31.44
C GLY A 2 10.72 4.60 -32.33
N GLU A 3 11.50 3.52 -32.18
CA GLU A 3 11.26 2.24 -32.86
C GLU A 3 9.98 1.60 -32.33
N THR A 4 9.12 1.15 -33.24
CA THR A 4 7.91 0.40 -32.90
C THR A 4 8.26 -1.06 -32.69
N VAL A 5 8.09 -1.57 -31.47
CA VAL A 5 8.26 -3.00 -31.16
C VAL A 5 6.91 -3.69 -31.29
N VAL A 6 6.82 -4.67 -32.19
CA VAL A 6 5.64 -5.53 -32.30
C VAL A 6 5.73 -6.61 -31.24
N VAL A 7 4.88 -6.52 -30.23
CA VAL A 7 4.71 -7.57 -29.22
C VAL A 7 3.72 -8.61 -29.77
N GLY A 8 3.98 -9.90 -29.55
CA GLY A 8 3.05 -10.98 -29.91
C GLY A 8 1.72 -10.91 -29.14
N ASN A 9 0.93 -11.99 -29.14
CA ASN A 9 -0.35 -12.01 -28.42
C ASN A 9 -0.17 -11.66 -26.93
N TYR A 10 -0.56 -10.44 -26.55
CA TYR A 10 -0.53 -9.91 -25.19
C TYR A 10 -1.96 -9.77 -24.66
N SER A 11 -2.23 -10.35 -23.49
CA SER A 11 -3.50 -10.15 -22.78
C SER A 11 -3.34 -9.08 -21.71
N PHE A 12 -4.15 -8.03 -21.80
CA PHE A 12 -4.18 -6.98 -20.79
C PHE A 12 -5.12 -7.35 -19.64
N ASP A 13 -4.58 -7.37 -18.42
CA ASP A 13 -5.37 -7.45 -17.18
C ASP A 13 -5.30 -6.12 -16.41
N GLN A 14 -6.44 -5.44 -16.32
CA GLN A 14 -6.57 -4.17 -15.62
C GLN A 14 -6.39 -4.31 -14.10
N GLU A 15 -6.77 -5.46 -13.52
CA GLU A 15 -6.67 -5.66 -12.07
C GLU A 15 -5.20 -5.69 -11.63
N THR A 16 -4.34 -6.42 -12.36
CA THR A 16 -2.90 -6.45 -12.12
C THR A 16 -2.27 -5.05 -12.13
N VAL A 17 -2.63 -4.20 -13.09
CA VAL A 17 -2.11 -2.82 -13.16
C VAL A 17 -2.62 -1.96 -12.00
N ARG A 18 -3.91 -2.10 -11.62
CA ARG A 18 -4.47 -1.38 -10.47
C ARG A 18 -3.77 -1.74 -9.17
N GLN A 19 -3.52 -3.03 -8.92
CA GLN A 19 -2.80 -3.49 -7.73
C GLN A 19 -1.36 -2.97 -7.73
N SER A 20 -0.69 -2.96 -8.89
CA SER A 20 0.66 -2.42 -9.04
C SER A 20 0.72 -0.92 -8.79
N LEU A 21 -0.27 -0.16 -9.28
CA LEU A 21 -0.40 1.27 -9.02
C LEU A 21 -0.60 1.57 -7.53
N ALA A 22 -1.48 0.82 -6.84
CA ALA A 22 -1.67 0.97 -5.40
C ALA A 22 -0.37 0.69 -4.62
N LYS A 23 0.36 -0.37 -4.98
CA LYS A 23 1.68 -0.68 -4.39
C LYS A 23 2.71 0.40 -4.65
N MET A 24 2.75 0.97 -5.86
CA MET A 24 3.65 2.07 -6.21
C MET A 24 3.36 3.31 -5.36
N ILE A 25 2.08 3.65 -5.18
CA ILE A 25 1.66 4.78 -4.35
C ILE A 25 2.07 4.58 -2.89
N ILE A 26 1.90 3.36 -2.35
CA ILE A 26 2.34 3.01 -1.00
C ILE A 26 3.87 3.10 -0.89
N LEU A 27 4.59 2.48 -1.81
CA LEU A 27 6.06 2.36 -1.77
C LEU A 27 6.77 3.72 -1.85
N HIS A 28 6.23 4.64 -2.65
CA HIS A 28 6.81 5.96 -2.87
C HIS A 28 6.07 7.08 -2.15
N GLU A 29 5.12 6.73 -1.28
CA GLU A 29 4.32 7.68 -0.51
C GLU A 29 3.67 8.78 -1.37
N TYR A 30 3.27 8.43 -2.59
CA TYR A 30 2.69 9.42 -3.50
C TYR A 30 1.34 9.91 -2.98
N PRO A 31 1.00 11.19 -3.21
CA PRO A 31 -0.36 11.66 -3.00
C PRO A 31 -1.35 10.79 -3.80
N ILE A 32 -2.41 10.29 -3.15
CA ILE A 32 -3.44 9.48 -3.83
C ILE A 32 -4.05 10.24 -5.02
N SER A 33 -4.00 11.58 -5.00
CA SER A 33 -4.43 12.45 -6.09
C SER A 33 -3.62 12.30 -7.38
N ILE A 34 -2.46 11.64 -7.38
CA ILE A 34 -1.61 11.44 -8.57
C ILE A 34 -2.41 10.87 -9.75
N VAL A 35 -3.38 9.99 -9.48
CA VAL A 35 -4.21 9.36 -10.51
C VAL A 35 -5.15 10.34 -11.22
N GLU A 36 -5.37 11.52 -10.65
CA GLU A 36 -6.18 12.57 -11.25
C GLU A 36 -5.36 13.54 -12.10
N HIS A 37 -4.03 13.56 -11.94
CA HIS A 37 -3.14 14.47 -12.65
C HIS A 37 -3.17 14.19 -14.16
N ILE A 38 -3.32 15.26 -14.96
CA ILE A 38 -3.42 15.15 -16.42
C ILE A 38 -2.20 14.46 -17.02
N GLY A 39 -0.99 14.83 -16.58
CA GLY A 39 0.25 14.23 -17.06
C GLY A 39 0.35 12.73 -16.73
N PHE A 40 -0.12 12.30 -15.57
CA PHE A 40 -0.15 10.88 -15.21
C PHE A 40 -1.13 10.10 -16.10
N LYS A 41 -2.32 10.65 -16.36
CA LYS A 41 -3.29 10.04 -17.28
C LYS A 41 -2.75 9.92 -18.70
N GLN A 42 -2.07 10.96 -19.20
CA GLN A 42 -1.43 10.96 -20.51
C GLN A 42 -0.33 9.89 -20.58
N PHE A 43 0.52 9.81 -19.57
CA PHE A 43 1.57 8.80 -19.47
C PHE A 43 1.00 7.38 -19.48
N CYS A 44 -0.01 7.10 -18.65
CA CYS A 44 -0.68 5.80 -18.62
C CYS A 44 -1.31 5.43 -19.97
N ASN A 45 -2.01 6.38 -20.62
CA ASN A 45 -2.63 6.15 -21.92
C ASN A 45 -1.59 5.89 -23.02
N ALA A 46 -0.44 6.58 -22.97
CA ALA A 46 0.66 6.35 -23.90
C ALA A 46 1.31 4.96 -23.72
N MET A 47 1.40 4.47 -22.48
CA MET A 47 1.97 3.15 -22.19
C MET A 47 1.00 2.00 -22.50
N GLN A 48 -0.27 2.14 -22.13
CA GLN A 48 -1.28 1.10 -22.27
C GLN A 48 -2.66 1.75 -22.50
N PRO A 49 -3.09 1.93 -23.75
CA PRO A 49 -4.34 2.61 -24.09
C PRO A 49 -5.60 1.94 -23.52
N LEU A 50 -5.55 0.64 -23.24
CA LEU A 50 -6.68 -0.09 -22.65
C LEU A 50 -6.82 0.15 -21.13
N PHE A 51 -5.82 0.74 -20.48
CA PHE A 51 -5.87 0.99 -19.05
C PHE A 51 -6.79 2.17 -18.73
N LYS A 52 -7.92 1.87 -18.10
CA LYS A 52 -8.81 2.89 -17.54
C LYS A 52 -8.25 3.37 -16.21
N VAL A 53 -7.66 4.56 -16.21
CA VAL A 53 -7.16 5.20 -14.98
C VAL A 53 -8.29 5.32 -13.96
N ILE A 54 -8.01 4.87 -12.75
CA ILE A 54 -8.99 4.78 -11.67
C ILE A 54 -9.11 6.08 -10.87
N SER A 55 -10.21 6.24 -10.15
CA SER A 55 -10.45 7.41 -9.29
C SER A 55 -9.62 7.36 -8.00
N ARG A 56 -9.45 8.51 -7.33
CA ARG A 56 -8.84 8.59 -5.98
C ARG A 56 -9.52 7.64 -4.99
N ASN A 57 -10.86 7.55 -5.03
CA ASN A 57 -11.64 6.70 -4.13
C ASN A 57 -11.38 5.22 -4.39
N THR A 58 -11.25 4.84 -5.65
CA THR A 58 -10.92 3.47 -6.05
C THR A 58 -9.52 3.09 -5.59
N VAL A 59 -8.51 3.94 -5.81
CA VAL A 59 -7.14 3.72 -5.32
C VAL A 59 -7.13 3.59 -3.80
N LYS A 60 -7.84 4.49 -3.09
CA LYS A 60 -7.94 4.44 -1.63
C LYS A 60 -8.52 3.11 -1.16
N SER A 61 -9.58 2.62 -1.81
CA SER A 61 -10.16 1.30 -1.51
C SER A 61 -9.17 0.17 -1.76
N ASP A 62 -8.42 0.21 -2.85
CA ASP A 62 -7.41 -0.80 -3.17
C ASP A 62 -6.24 -0.79 -2.15
N ILE A 63 -5.80 0.39 -1.71
CA ILE A 63 -4.80 0.54 -0.63
C ILE A 63 -5.32 -0.05 0.70
N LEU A 64 -6.58 0.24 1.06
CA LEU A 64 -7.18 -0.30 2.29
C LEU A 64 -7.28 -1.83 2.26
N LYS A 65 -7.61 -2.42 1.11
CA LYS A 65 -7.60 -3.89 0.95
C LYS A 65 -6.20 -4.49 1.14
N ILE A 66 -5.16 -3.82 0.64
CA ILE A 66 -3.78 -4.24 0.87
C ILE A 66 -3.46 -4.19 2.36
N TYR A 67 -3.80 -3.10 3.03
CA TYR A 67 -3.63 -2.95 4.48
C TYR A 67 -4.35 -4.07 5.25
N ASP A 68 -5.62 -4.33 4.97
CA ASP A 68 -6.40 -5.37 5.65
C ASP A 68 -5.78 -6.77 5.45
N GLY A 69 -5.26 -7.03 4.25
CA GLY A 69 -4.53 -8.27 3.95
C GLY A 69 -3.24 -8.40 4.76
N GLU A 70 -2.40 -7.36 4.80
CA GLU A 70 -1.16 -7.37 5.58
C GLU A 70 -1.42 -7.44 7.08
N ARG A 71 -2.39 -6.68 7.59
CA ARG A 71 -2.86 -6.74 8.98
C ARG A 71 -3.28 -8.15 9.35
N SER A 72 -4.09 -8.80 8.50
CA SER A 72 -4.52 -10.19 8.73
C SER A 72 -3.34 -11.17 8.79
N LYS A 73 -2.32 -10.98 7.95
CA LYS A 73 -1.09 -11.79 7.98
C LYS A 73 -0.33 -11.59 9.29
N ILE A 74 -0.17 -10.34 9.75
CA ILE A 74 0.51 -10.03 11.01
C ILE A 74 -0.26 -10.64 12.19
N MET A 75 -1.60 -10.56 12.20
CA MET A 75 -2.41 -11.16 13.28
C MET A 75 -2.26 -12.66 13.34
N ARG A 76 -2.22 -13.33 12.18
CA ARG A 76 -1.95 -14.77 12.11
C ARG A 76 -0.53 -15.13 12.56
N LEU A 77 0.44 -14.26 12.32
CA LEU A 77 1.82 -14.46 12.79
C LEU A 77 1.88 -14.35 14.32
N LEU A 78 1.31 -13.28 14.88
CA LEU A 78 1.26 -13.07 16.33
C LEU A 78 0.47 -14.19 17.04
N SER A 79 -0.63 -14.68 16.47
CA SER A 79 -1.42 -15.76 17.08
C SER A 79 -0.64 -17.08 17.17
N LYS A 80 0.36 -17.27 16.32
CA LYS A 80 1.24 -18.46 16.30
C LYS A 80 2.51 -18.25 17.11
N ASN A 81 2.86 -17.01 17.43
CA ASN A 81 4.07 -16.67 18.14
C ASN A 81 4.02 -17.20 19.57
N GLN A 82 5.03 -17.97 19.95
CA GLN A 82 5.14 -18.55 21.31
C GLN A 82 5.94 -17.65 22.27
N SER A 83 6.62 -16.62 21.75
CA SER A 83 7.37 -15.68 22.58
C SER A 83 6.44 -14.78 23.39
N ARG A 84 7.00 -14.13 24.40
CA ARG A 84 6.35 -12.97 25.03
C ARG A 84 6.17 -11.86 24.00
N VAL A 85 5.04 -11.18 24.11
CA VAL A 85 4.68 -10.02 23.29
C VAL A 85 4.64 -8.79 24.22
N SER A 86 5.31 -7.71 23.84
CA SER A 86 5.24 -6.41 24.50
C SER A 86 4.53 -5.42 23.60
N ILE A 87 3.72 -4.54 24.18
CA ILE A 87 2.96 -3.52 23.45
C ILE A 87 3.40 -2.16 23.96
N THR A 88 3.73 -1.27 23.05
CA THR A 88 4.03 0.14 23.32
C THR A 88 2.97 1.01 22.65
N THR A 89 2.64 2.11 23.30
CA THR A 89 1.72 3.11 22.76
C THR A 89 2.43 4.45 22.78
N ASP A 90 2.53 5.08 21.61
CA ASP A 90 3.00 6.45 21.47
C ASP A 90 1.80 7.36 21.21
N MET A 91 1.65 8.42 22.00
CA MET A 91 0.51 9.33 21.92
C MET A 91 1.01 10.75 21.72
N TRP A 92 0.42 11.45 20.75
CA TRP A 92 0.73 12.85 20.49
C TRP A 92 -0.53 13.63 20.13
N THR A 93 -0.47 14.95 20.30
CA THR A 93 -1.53 15.86 19.86
C THR A 93 -1.01 16.71 18.71
N SER A 94 -1.84 16.87 17.69
CA SER A 94 -1.53 17.72 16.54
C SER A 94 -2.31 19.03 16.67
N SER A 95 -1.59 20.11 16.94
CA SER A 95 -2.17 21.44 17.18
C SER A 95 -2.86 22.03 15.96
N ASN A 96 -2.37 21.73 14.76
CA ASN A 96 -2.94 22.15 13.48
C ASN A 96 -4.32 21.53 13.19
N GLU A 97 -4.55 20.29 13.63
CA GLU A 97 -5.77 19.53 13.39
C GLU A 97 -6.70 19.50 14.60
N ASN A 98 -6.22 20.00 15.76
CA ASN A 98 -6.87 19.87 17.06
C ASN A 98 -7.32 18.42 17.37
N LYS A 99 -6.44 17.45 17.06
CA LYS A 99 -6.70 16.00 17.21
C LYS A 99 -5.57 15.32 17.99
N GLY A 100 -5.95 14.36 18.84
CA GLY A 100 -5.02 13.41 19.45
C GLY A 100 -4.84 12.19 18.55
N TYR A 101 -3.63 11.65 18.54
CA TYR A 101 -3.23 10.45 17.81
C TYR A 101 -2.59 9.46 18.77
N MET A 102 -2.72 8.18 18.44
CA MET A 102 -2.07 7.08 19.14
C MET A 102 -1.54 6.09 18.11
N ALA A 103 -0.24 5.80 18.17
CA ALA A 103 0.37 4.68 17.48
C ALA A 103 0.52 3.52 18.46
N VAL A 104 0.03 2.34 18.08
CA VAL A 104 0.22 1.11 18.86
C VAL A 104 1.26 0.26 18.16
N THR A 105 2.34 -0.10 18.84
CA THR A 105 3.39 -0.97 18.28
C THR A 105 3.51 -2.23 19.13
N THR A 106 3.60 -3.38 18.46
CA THR A 106 3.83 -4.68 19.08
C THR A 106 5.26 -5.14 18.83
N HIS A 107 5.92 -5.59 19.89
CA HIS A 107 7.28 -6.11 19.88
C HIS A 107 7.29 -7.57 20.32
N TYR A 108 7.97 -8.44 19.58
CA TYR A 108 8.08 -9.87 19.90
C TYR A 108 9.37 -10.47 19.30
N THR A 109 9.78 -11.64 19.77
CA THR A 109 10.91 -12.39 19.19
C THR A 109 10.33 -13.50 18.32
N ASP A 110 10.74 -13.56 17.05
CA ASP A 110 10.26 -14.62 16.16
C ASP A 110 11.06 -15.95 16.32
N ASP A 111 10.66 -16.98 15.58
CA ASP A 111 11.29 -18.31 15.61
C ASP A 111 12.76 -18.31 15.17
N SER A 112 13.21 -17.25 14.49
CA SER A 112 14.61 -17.05 14.10
C SER A 112 15.43 -16.31 15.18
N TRP A 113 14.85 -16.12 16.38
CA TRP A 113 15.43 -15.33 17.47
C TRP A 113 15.68 -13.87 17.11
N THR A 114 14.91 -13.34 16.14
CA THR A 114 15.02 -11.95 15.72
C THR A 114 13.94 -11.11 16.38
N LEU A 115 14.32 -9.94 16.92
CA LEU A 115 13.37 -8.97 17.45
C LEU A 115 12.58 -8.33 16.31
N GLN A 116 11.26 -8.42 16.40
CA GLN A 116 10.32 -7.83 15.45
C GLN A 116 9.55 -6.70 16.11
N SER A 117 9.37 -5.59 15.38
CA SER A 117 8.49 -4.48 15.74
C SER A 117 7.44 -4.30 14.64
N ARG A 118 6.16 -4.23 15.00
CA ARG A 118 5.05 -4.08 14.05
C ARG A 118 4.07 -3.02 14.53
N LEU A 119 3.80 -2.02 13.69
CA LEU A 119 2.74 -1.03 13.92
C LEU A 119 1.37 -1.70 13.74
N MET A 120 0.46 -1.41 14.65
CA MET A 120 -0.84 -2.06 14.81
C MET A 120 -2.04 -1.16 14.57
N SER A 121 -1.85 0.15 14.81
CA SER A 121 -2.84 1.21 14.56
C SER A 121 -3.03 1.51 13.07
#